data_AF-A0A1G5G214-F1
#
_entry.id   AF-A0A1G5G214-F1
#
_cell.length_a   1.000
_cell.length_b   1.000
_cell.length_c   1.000
_cell.angle_alpha   90.00
_cell.angle_beta   90.00
_cell.angle_gamma   90.00
#
_symmetry.space_group_name_H-M   'P 1'
#
loop_
_entity.id
_entity.type
_entity.pdbx_description
1 polymer ?
#
loop_
_entity_poly.entity_id
_entity_poly.type
_entity_poly.pdbx_seq_one_letter_code
_entity_poly.pdbx_strand_id
1 'polypeptide(L)'
;MDDAYDAAPLGPGVDTDNDGTPDASDLDSDDDGLSDNEEAYDTPPSGVDSDGNGLDDQYETPNPSDPYADVNGDLDNGASDTNNDDDPTTGEVDYRENPTDTDGDGVADNVDLDDDNDGILDTDEPMGDNDGDGIPDSLDIDSDGDGIPDNVEAQPTDDYVAPSGVDADGNGVDDAYDAAPLGPGVDTDNDGTPDASDLDSDDDGISDNVEAYDTHQVAWIAMATDWMISMRLEPG
;
A
#
# COMPACT_ATOMS: atom_id res chain seq x y z
N MET A 1 -22.96 14.72 -18.05
CA MET A 1 -22.40 13.72 -18.98
C MET A 1 -22.57 12.43 -18.25
N ASP A 2 -23.56 11.67 -18.69
CA ASP A 2 -24.05 10.43 -18.10
C ASP A 2 -23.78 9.32 -19.12
N ASP A 3 -23.45 8.16 -18.59
CA ASP A 3 -22.50 7.18 -19.12
C ASP A 3 -22.92 6.59 -20.49
N ALA A 4 -21.98 6.57 -21.42
CA ALA A 4 -22.16 6.09 -22.79
C ALA A 4 -21.76 4.61 -22.98
N TYR A 5 -21.75 3.81 -21.91
CA TYR A 5 -21.33 2.41 -21.93
C TYR A 5 -22.43 1.35 -21.96
N ASP A 6 -23.69 1.68 -22.27
CA ASP A 6 -24.73 0.64 -22.49
C ASP A 6 -25.74 1.01 -23.59
N ALA A 7 -25.33 0.97 -24.85
CA ALA A 7 -26.23 1.17 -25.99
C ALA A 7 -25.94 0.28 -27.20
N ALA A 8 -25.12 -0.76 -27.04
CA ALA A 8 -25.21 -1.88 -27.97
C ALA A 8 -26.38 -2.73 -27.46
N PRO A 9 -27.55 -2.78 -28.15
CA PRO A 9 -28.49 -3.84 -27.84
C PRO A 9 -27.68 -5.13 -27.93
N LEU A 10 -27.75 -5.96 -26.87
CA LEU A 10 -27.37 -7.35 -26.96
C LEU A 10 -27.87 -7.82 -28.33
N GLY A 11 -27.02 -8.47 -29.13
CA GLY A 11 -27.41 -8.94 -30.46
C GLY A 11 -28.72 -9.72 -30.41
N PRO A 12 -29.29 -10.17 -31.53
CA PRO A 12 -30.58 -10.87 -31.54
C PRO A 12 -30.66 -12.17 -30.69
N GLY A 13 -29.71 -12.45 -29.81
CA GLY A 13 -29.49 -13.68 -29.09
C GLY A 13 -29.01 -14.75 -30.05
N VAL A 14 -28.58 -15.87 -29.49
CA VAL A 14 -28.60 -17.12 -30.24
C VAL A 14 -30.08 -17.50 -30.39
N ASP A 15 -30.44 -18.04 -31.54
CA ASP A 15 -31.77 -18.54 -31.91
C ASP A 15 -31.49 -19.91 -32.55
N THR A 16 -31.52 -20.94 -31.70
CA THR A 16 -30.98 -22.27 -31.98
C THR A 16 -31.86 -23.04 -32.98
N ASP A 17 -33.18 -22.92 -32.88
CA ASP A 17 -34.14 -23.57 -33.78
C ASP A 17 -34.54 -22.70 -35.01
N ASN A 18 -34.24 -21.41 -34.98
CA ASN A 18 -34.61 -20.39 -35.97
C ASN A 18 -36.12 -20.12 -36.06
N ASP A 19 -36.86 -20.22 -34.95
CA ASP A 19 -38.29 -19.88 -34.88
C ASP A 19 -38.55 -18.37 -34.80
N GLY A 20 -37.50 -17.59 -34.52
CA GLY A 20 -37.53 -16.14 -34.39
C GLY A 20 -37.64 -15.62 -32.95
N THR A 21 -37.60 -16.52 -31.96
CA THR A 21 -37.48 -16.27 -30.53
C THR A 21 -36.03 -16.56 -30.12
N PRO A 22 -35.33 -15.62 -29.48
CA PRO A 22 -33.98 -15.89 -29.01
C PRO A 22 -33.99 -16.89 -27.84
N ASP A 23 -33.01 -17.81 -27.76
CA ASP A 23 -32.89 -18.86 -26.74
C ASP A 23 -33.14 -18.33 -25.31
N ALA A 24 -32.59 -17.16 -24.97
CA ALA A 24 -32.76 -16.55 -23.64
C ALA A 24 -34.21 -16.14 -23.29
N SER A 25 -35.12 -16.17 -24.27
CA SER A 25 -36.55 -15.85 -24.14
C SER A 25 -37.45 -16.96 -24.69
N ASP A 26 -36.87 -18.03 -25.22
CA ASP A 26 -37.59 -19.23 -25.63
C ASP A 26 -37.93 -20.09 -24.40
N LEU A 27 -38.96 -20.92 -24.52
CA LEU A 27 -39.29 -21.95 -23.54
C LEU A 27 -38.84 -23.34 -23.99
N ASP A 28 -38.45 -23.53 -25.26
CA ASP A 28 -37.98 -24.78 -25.88
C ASP A 28 -36.97 -24.39 -26.98
N SER A 29 -35.77 -23.98 -26.57
CA SER A 29 -34.79 -23.28 -27.40
C SER A 29 -34.33 -24.08 -28.64
N ASP A 30 -34.49 -25.40 -28.66
CA ASP A 30 -34.13 -26.25 -29.80
C ASP A 30 -35.32 -26.98 -30.46
N ASP A 31 -36.55 -26.66 -30.04
CA ASP A 31 -37.85 -27.13 -30.56
C ASP A 31 -37.96 -28.68 -30.58
N ASP A 32 -37.30 -29.36 -29.65
CA ASP A 32 -37.26 -30.82 -29.55
C ASP A 32 -38.49 -31.41 -28.84
N GLY A 33 -39.28 -30.54 -28.20
CA GLY A 33 -40.53 -30.86 -27.51
C GLY A 33 -40.41 -31.04 -26.00
N LEU A 34 -39.24 -30.75 -25.41
CA LEU A 34 -39.02 -30.58 -23.97
C LEU A 34 -38.71 -29.11 -23.70
N SER A 35 -39.34 -28.51 -22.69
CA SER A 35 -39.04 -27.11 -22.39
C SER A 35 -37.69 -26.94 -21.69
N ASP A 36 -37.03 -25.80 -21.86
CA ASP A 36 -35.73 -25.46 -21.25
C ASP A 36 -35.68 -25.69 -19.73
N ASN A 37 -36.82 -25.58 -19.03
CA ASN A 37 -36.91 -25.83 -17.59
C ASN A 37 -37.02 -27.32 -17.22
N GLU A 38 -37.42 -28.18 -18.17
CA GLU A 38 -37.35 -29.63 -18.12
C GLU A 38 -35.96 -30.11 -18.56
N GLU A 39 -35.31 -29.37 -19.48
CA GLU A 39 -33.91 -29.54 -19.91
C GLU A 39 -32.88 -28.91 -18.96
N ALA A 40 -33.29 -28.06 -18.02
CA ALA A 40 -32.44 -27.58 -16.93
C ALA A 40 -31.85 -28.74 -16.10
N TYR A 41 -32.41 -29.94 -16.28
CA TYR A 41 -31.73 -31.20 -16.06
C TYR A 41 -31.14 -31.66 -17.39
N ASP A 42 -29.92 -31.19 -17.62
CA ASP A 42 -29.04 -31.56 -18.72
C ASP A 42 -29.16 -33.05 -19.09
N THR A 43 -28.82 -33.38 -20.34
CA THR A 43 -28.60 -34.76 -20.81
C THR A 43 -28.19 -35.66 -19.66
N PRO A 44 -28.94 -36.71 -19.29
CA PRO A 44 -28.69 -37.42 -18.04
C PRO A 44 -27.21 -37.82 -17.93
N PRO A 45 -26.56 -37.66 -16.75
CA PRO A 45 -25.17 -38.06 -16.54
C PRO A 45 -24.90 -39.42 -17.18
N SER A 46 -23.87 -39.51 -18.01
CA SER A 46 -23.49 -40.77 -18.66
C SER A 46 -23.15 -41.86 -17.63
N GLY A 47 -22.87 -41.44 -16.39
CA GLY A 47 -22.43 -42.27 -15.28
C GLY A 47 -20.95 -42.63 -15.39
N VAL A 48 -20.24 -41.97 -16.30
CA VAL A 48 -18.80 -42.11 -16.49
C VAL A 48 -18.15 -40.86 -15.91
N ASP A 49 -17.22 -41.12 -14.99
CA ASP A 49 -16.38 -40.14 -14.33
C ASP A 49 -14.98 -40.77 -14.34
N SER A 50 -14.20 -40.41 -15.36
CA SER A 50 -12.97 -41.09 -15.76
C SER A 50 -11.79 -40.73 -14.85
N ASP A 51 -11.76 -39.52 -14.31
CA ASP A 51 -10.73 -39.04 -13.39
C ASP A 51 -11.17 -39.10 -11.90
N GLY A 52 -12.47 -39.19 -11.63
CA GLY A 52 -13.03 -39.34 -10.29
C GLY A 52 -13.24 -38.02 -9.54
N ASN A 53 -13.26 -36.88 -10.24
CA ASN A 53 -13.43 -35.55 -9.66
C ASN A 53 -14.89 -35.24 -9.24
N GLY A 54 -15.85 -36.07 -9.66
CA GLY A 54 -17.27 -35.96 -9.36
C GLY A 54 -18.11 -35.16 -10.37
N LEU A 55 -17.50 -34.65 -11.44
CA LEU A 55 -18.16 -34.21 -12.67
C LEU A 55 -18.26 -35.41 -13.64
N ASP A 56 -19.29 -35.41 -14.50
CA ASP A 56 -19.47 -36.49 -15.48
C ASP A 56 -18.70 -36.15 -16.76
N ASP A 57 -18.02 -37.13 -17.36
CA ASP A 57 -17.22 -36.99 -18.59
C ASP A 57 -17.93 -36.23 -19.71
N GLN A 58 -19.26 -36.33 -19.78
CA GLN A 58 -20.04 -35.67 -20.83
C GLN A 58 -20.12 -34.14 -20.66
N TYR A 59 -19.87 -33.63 -19.45
CA TYR A 59 -19.82 -32.20 -19.13
C TYR A 59 -18.38 -31.66 -19.10
N GLU A 60 -17.40 -32.53 -19.28
CA GLU A 60 -15.97 -32.21 -19.25
C GLU A 60 -15.43 -31.92 -20.66
N THR A 61 -15.92 -30.83 -21.26
CA THR A 61 -15.37 -30.35 -22.53
C THR A 61 -14.21 -29.37 -22.25
N PRO A 62 -13.02 -29.53 -22.85
CA PRO A 62 -12.67 -30.45 -23.94
C PRO A 62 -11.99 -31.77 -23.51
N ASN A 63 -11.70 -31.98 -22.21
CA ASN A 63 -10.88 -33.10 -21.74
C ASN A 63 -11.56 -33.87 -20.58
N PRO A 64 -12.20 -35.02 -20.85
CA PRO A 64 -12.85 -35.89 -19.85
C PRO A 64 -11.89 -36.68 -18.94
N SER A 65 -10.67 -36.20 -18.79
CA SER A 65 -9.59 -36.84 -18.04
C SER A 65 -8.58 -35.75 -17.68
N ASP A 66 -9.10 -34.59 -17.29
CA ASP A 66 -8.26 -33.51 -16.83
C ASP A 66 -7.54 -33.96 -15.56
N PRO A 67 -6.26 -33.60 -15.31
CA PRO A 67 -5.66 -33.75 -14.00
C PRO A 67 -6.46 -33.11 -12.84
N TYR A 68 -7.43 -32.22 -13.10
CA TYR A 68 -8.12 -31.51 -12.03
C TYR A 68 -9.05 -32.41 -11.20
N ALA A 69 -8.89 -32.36 -9.87
CA ALA A 69 -9.69 -33.11 -8.90
C ALA A 69 -11.00 -32.41 -8.49
N ASP A 70 -11.21 -31.17 -8.91
CA ASP A 70 -12.42 -30.39 -8.64
C ASP A 70 -13.34 -30.25 -9.86
N VAL A 71 -14.60 -29.90 -9.61
CA VAL A 71 -15.68 -29.93 -10.61
C VAL A 71 -15.70 -28.76 -11.59
N ASN A 72 -14.86 -27.73 -11.42
CA ASN A 72 -14.82 -26.58 -12.33
C ASN A 72 -13.52 -26.51 -13.15
N GLY A 73 -12.55 -27.39 -12.89
CA GLY A 73 -11.32 -27.50 -13.67
C GLY A 73 -10.36 -26.33 -13.45
N ASP A 74 -10.51 -25.59 -12.36
CA ASP A 74 -9.70 -24.41 -12.07
C ASP A 74 -8.77 -24.63 -10.85
N LEU A 75 -9.12 -25.44 -9.84
CA LEU A 75 -8.37 -25.54 -8.56
C LEU A 75 -8.41 -26.94 -7.90
N ASP A 76 -7.29 -27.67 -7.86
CA ASP A 76 -7.20 -29.01 -7.24
C ASP A 76 -7.44 -29.06 -5.72
N ASN A 77 -7.09 -28.00 -4.99
CA ASN A 77 -7.20 -27.92 -3.53
C ASN A 77 -7.82 -26.58 -3.06
N GLY A 78 -8.60 -25.91 -3.90
CA GLY A 78 -9.27 -24.65 -3.54
C GLY A 78 -8.28 -23.54 -3.18
N ALA A 79 -8.36 -23.00 -1.97
CA ALA A 79 -7.53 -21.86 -1.54
C ALA A 79 -6.01 -22.12 -1.63
N SER A 80 -5.53 -23.35 -1.50
CA SER A 80 -4.09 -23.60 -1.62
C SER A 80 -3.56 -23.53 -3.06
N ASP A 81 -4.45 -23.45 -4.05
CA ASP A 81 -4.08 -23.24 -5.46
C ASP A 81 -4.42 -21.82 -5.94
N THR A 82 -4.96 -20.97 -5.06
CA THR A 82 -4.98 -19.53 -5.32
C THR A 82 -3.58 -18.98 -5.12
N ASN A 83 -3.24 -17.90 -5.84
CA ASN A 83 -1.92 -17.29 -5.75
C ASN A 83 -1.59 -16.93 -4.28
N ASN A 84 -0.35 -17.28 -3.94
CA ASN A 84 0.39 -16.89 -2.75
C ASN A 84 1.71 -16.34 -3.30
N ASP A 85 1.58 -15.22 -4.00
CA ASP A 85 2.69 -14.58 -4.68
C ASP A 85 3.18 -13.34 -3.91
N ASP A 86 2.36 -12.79 -2.99
CA ASP A 86 2.68 -11.59 -2.22
C ASP A 86 3.59 -11.91 -1.00
N ASP A 87 3.29 -12.91 -0.16
CA ASP A 87 4.22 -13.46 0.85
C ASP A 87 4.38 -15.02 0.83
N PRO A 88 5.34 -15.54 0.02
CA PRO A 88 5.57 -16.98 -0.11
C PRO A 88 6.14 -17.65 1.15
N THR A 89 6.37 -16.90 2.24
CA THR A 89 6.81 -17.43 3.53
C THR A 89 5.66 -17.88 4.42
N THR A 90 4.44 -17.41 4.16
CA THR A 90 3.22 -17.91 4.80
C THR A 90 2.54 -18.98 3.96
N GLY A 91 1.68 -19.79 4.58
CA GLY A 91 0.83 -20.73 3.86
C GLY A 91 -0.57 -20.17 3.58
N GLU A 92 -0.76 -18.87 3.81
CA GLU A 92 -2.02 -18.19 3.56
C GLU A 92 -2.13 -17.84 2.07
N VAL A 93 -3.26 -17.25 1.71
CA VAL A 93 -3.58 -16.81 0.35
C VAL A 93 -3.51 -15.30 0.32
N ASP A 94 -3.12 -14.67 -0.79
CA ASP A 94 -2.85 -13.21 -0.85
C ASP A 94 -3.94 -12.37 -0.15
N TYR A 95 -5.23 -12.67 -0.37
CA TYR A 95 -6.34 -11.92 0.25
C TYR A 95 -6.50 -12.08 1.78
N ARG A 96 -5.76 -13.00 2.40
CA ARG A 96 -5.70 -13.25 3.85
C ARG A 96 -4.33 -12.90 4.43
N GLU A 97 -3.37 -12.51 3.61
CA GLU A 97 -2.10 -12.02 4.09
C GLU A 97 -2.33 -10.68 4.77
N ASN A 98 -1.60 -10.46 5.87
CA ASN A 98 -1.54 -9.14 6.45
C ASN A 98 -0.61 -8.36 5.52
N PRO A 99 -1.09 -7.31 4.82
CA PRO A 99 -0.18 -6.43 4.08
C PRO A 99 0.92 -5.92 5.02
N THR A 100 2.06 -5.52 4.43
CA THR A 100 3.12 -4.84 5.18
C THR A 100 2.51 -3.65 5.93
N ASP A 101 2.97 -3.49 7.16
CA ASP A 101 2.49 -2.57 8.20
C ASP A 101 3.76 -2.27 9.00
N THR A 102 4.52 -1.29 8.50
CA THR A 102 5.92 -1.03 8.89
C THR A 102 6.02 -0.50 10.32
N ASP A 103 5.13 0.40 10.70
CA ASP A 103 5.05 0.98 12.05
C ASP A 103 4.24 0.11 13.05
N GLY A 104 3.39 -0.79 12.55
CA GLY A 104 2.58 -1.70 13.35
C GLY A 104 1.34 -1.04 13.97
N ASP A 105 0.84 0.06 13.41
CA ASP A 105 -0.35 0.74 13.93
C ASP A 105 -1.69 0.09 13.50
N GLY A 106 -1.61 -0.82 12.52
CA GLY A 106 -2.73 -1.60 12.00
C GLY A 106 -3.45 -0.98 10.80
N VAL A 107 -2.95 0.15 10.28
CA VAL A 107 -3.04 0.56 8.88
C VAL A 107 -1.95 -0.21 8.11
N ALA A 108 -1.93 -0.16 6.79
CA ALA A 108 -1.00 -0.97 6.01
C ALA A 108 -0.38 -0.09 4.95
N ASP A 109 0.91 -0.28 4.66
CA ASP A 109 1.75 0.65 3.90
C ASP A 109 1.13 1.06 2.54
N ASN A 110 0.29 0.19 1.95
CA ASN A 110 -0.35 0.51 0.67
C ASN A 110 -1.55 1.47 0.74
N VAL A 111 -2.04 1.76 1.95
CA VAL A 111 -3.17 2.65 2.25
C VAL A 111 -2.89 3.60 3.41
N ASP A 112 -1.75 3.45 4.08
CA ASP A 112 -1.18 4.40 5.01
C ASP A 112 -0.78 5.69 4.27
N LEU A 113 -0.63 6.78 5.02
CA LEU A 113 -0.13 8.06 4.54
C LEU A 113 1.25 8.42 5.13
N ASP A 114 1.69 7.66 6.13
CA ASP A 114 2.88 7.87 6.97
C ASP A 114 3.33 6.48 7.47
N ASP A 115 3.96 5.70 6.56
CA ASP A 115 4.20 4.26 6.73
C ASP A 115 5.06 3.90 7.97
N ASP A 116 5.86 4.84 8.48
CA ASP A 116 6.73 4.66 9.65
C ASP A 116 6.32 5.49 10.89
N ASN A 117 5.31 6.35 10.73
CA ASN A 117 4.65 7.16 11.75
C ASN A 117 5.59 8.15 12.47
N ASP A 118 6.53 8.71 11.71
CA ASP A 118 7.42 9.76 12.17
C ASP A 118 6.74 11.17 12.10
N GLY A 119 5.61 11.29 11.40
CA GLY A 119 4.83 12.53 11.24
C GLY A 119 5.16 13.33 9.96
N ILE A 120 6.11 12.87 9.16
CA ILE A 120 6.40 13.29 7.79
C ILE A 120 5.63 12.33 6.88
N LEU A 121 4.81 12.87 5.96
CA LEU A 121 4.04 11.99 5.07
C LEU A 121 4.94 11.39 3.99
N ASP A 122 4.66 10.17 3.52
CA ASP A 122 5.43 9.51 2.44
C ASP A 122 5.54 10.37 1.17
N THR A 123 4.56 11.25 0.96
CA THR A 123 4.52 12.16 -0.19
C THR A 123 5.43 13.37 -0.07
N ASP A 124 5.83 13.72 1.14
CA ASP A 124 6.70 14.85 1.49
C ASP A 124 8.15 14.41 1.80
N GLU A 125 8.39 13.11 1.95
CA GLU A 125 9.70 12.52 2.16
C GLU A 125 10.59 12.46 0.91
N PRO A 126 11.93 12.43 1.11
CA PRO A 126 12.85 12.16 0.03
C PRO A 126 12.65 10.76 -0.56
N MET A 127 12.77 10.66 -1.89
CA MET A 127 12.80 9.35 -2.54
C MET A 127 14.19 8.75 -2.37
N GLY A 128 14.39 7.87 -1.38
CA GLY A 128 15.73 7.48 -0.99
C GLY A 128 15.86 6.26 -0.09
N ASP A 129 17.02 6.26 0.56
CA ASP A 129 17.65 5.33 1.51
C ASP A 129 18.96 6.06 1.84
N ASN A 130 18.82 7.14 2.61
CA ASN A 130 19.81 8.20 2.74
C ASN A 130 21.05 7.72 3.53
N ASP A 131 20.85 6.84 4.50
CA ASP A 131 21.91 6.19 5.26
C ASP A 131 22.49 4.91 4.58
N GLY A 132 21.74 4.32 3.63
CA GLY A 132 22.15 3.17 2.84
C GLY A 132 22.02 1.82 3.56
N ASP A 133 21.15 1.71 4.57
CA ASP A 133 20.91 0.48 5.32
C ASP A 133 19.97 -0.50 4.59
N GLY A 134 19.27 -0.01 3.55
CA GLY A 134 18.35 -0.77 2.70
C GLY A 134 16.88 -0.64 3.06
N ILE A 135 16.53 0.21 4.03
CA ILE A 135 15.18 0.68 4.32
C ILE A 135 15.01 2.03 3.59
N PRO A 136 13.99 2.20 2.75
CA PRO A 136 13.68 3.50 2.18
C PRO A 136 13.35 4.52 3.27
N ASP A 137 13.71 5.79 3.07
CA ASP A 137 13.43 6.89 4.00
C ASP A 137 11.96 6.87 4.47
N SER A 138 11.01 6.65 3.54
CA SER A 138 9.58 6.52 3.87
C SER A 138 9.14 5.29 4.66
N LEU A 139 10.09 4.50 5.17
CA LEU A 139 9.87 3.33 6.01
C LEU A 139 10.84 3.35 7.20
N ASP A 140 11.58 4.44 7.40
CA ASP A 140 12.69 4.56 8.34
C ASP A 140 12.60 5.80 9.23
N ILE A 141 12.43 5.55 10.54
CA ILE A 141 12.21 6.57 11.57
C ILE A 141 13.43 7.48 11.89
N ASP A 142 14.56 7.26 11.21
CA ASP A 142 15.90 7.86 11.41
C ASP A 142 16.62 7.84 10.04
N SER A 143 16.11 8.60 9.07
CA SER A 143 16.43 8.49 7.63
C SER A 143 17.92 8.62 7.31
N ASP A 144 18.68 9.41 8.07
CA ASP A 144 20.13 9.58 7.88
C ASP A 144 20.99 8.71 8.84
N GLY A 145 20.35 7.96 9.73
CA GLY A 145 20.98 6.97 10.60
C GLY A 145 21.93 7.57 11.63
N ASP A 146 21.71 8.82 12.02
CA ASP A 146 22.57 9.57 12.93
C ASP A 146 22.28 9.24 14.41
N GLY A 147 21.07 8.72 14.68
CA GLY A 147 20.57 8.31 15.99
C GLY A 147 19.59 9.29 16.65
N ILE A 148 19.16 10.33 15.94
CA ILE A 148 18.05 11.21 16.28
C ILE A 148 16.86 10.83 15.37
N PRO A 149 15.63 10.70 15.91
CA PRO A 149 14.49 10.37 15.06
C PRO A 149 14.00 11.57 14.24
N ASP A 150 13.57 11.30 13.02
CA ASP A 150 13.10 12.29 12.03
C ASP A 150 12.00 13.20 12.59
N ASN A 151 11.10 12.66 13.41
CA ASN A 151 10.05 13.43 14.07
C ASN A 151 10.56 14.56 14.98
N VAL A 152 11.81 14.45 15.46
CA VAL A 152 12.50 15.47 16.27
C VAL A 152 13.15 16.50 15.36
N GLU A 153 13.76 16.07 14.26
CA GLU A 153 14.57 16.89 13.34
C GLU A 153 13.72 17.67 12.35
N ALA A 154 12.60 17.10 11.91
CA ALA A 154 11.63 17.77 11.06
C ALA A 154 10.92 18.96 11.72
N GLN A 155 11.28 19.30 12.97
CA GLN A 155 10.65 20.35 13.76
C GLN A 155 11.66 21.32 14.39
N PRO A 156 11.33 22.63 14.45
CA PRO A 156 12.11 23.57 15.24
C PRO A 156 12.02 23.22 16.74
N THR A 157 13.16 23.27 17.45
CA THR A 157 13.23 22.94 18.89
C THR A 157 12.24 23.73 19.76
N ASP A 158 12.01 25.01 19.43
CA ASP A 158 11.12 25.89 20.19
C ASP A 158 9.62 25.57 20.01
N ASP A 159 9.26 24.90 18.91
CA ASP A 159 7.88 24.63 18.49
C ASP A 159 7.58 23.13 18.36
N TYR A 160 8.44 22.26 18.91
CA TYR A 160 8.27 20.80 18.87
C TYR A 160 6.90 20.35 19.41
N VAL A 161 6.23 19.53 18.60
CA VAL A 161 4.99 18.83 18.89
C VAL A 161 5.30 17.35 19.01
N ALA A 162 5.00 16.78 20.18
CA ALA A 162 5.16 15.34 20.40
C ALA A 162 3.96 14.57 19.80
N PRO A 163 4.17 13.32 19.33
CA PRO A 163 3.08 12.43 18.93
C PRO A 163 2.08 12.24 20.07
N SER A 164 0.80 12.15 19.73
CA SER A 164 -0.27 11.92 20.71
C SER A 164 -0.46 10.44 21.06
N GLY A 165 0.01 9.54 20.20
CA GLY A 165 -0.22 8.10 20.24
C GLY A 165 -1.66 7.72 19.90
N VAL A 166 -2.34 8.56 19.12
CA VAL A 166 -3.74 8.40 18.75
C VAL A 166 -3.90 8.75 17.28
N ASP A 167 -4.41 7.79 16.51
CA ASP A 167 -5.03 8.03 15.20
C ASP A 167 -6.54 7.79 15.35
N ALA A 168 -7.34 8.86 15.30
CA ALA A 168 -8.78 8.77 15.48
C ALA A 168 -9.56 8.39 14.21
N ASP A 169 -9.00 8.62 13.02
CA ASP A 169 -9.68 8.39 11.75
C ASP A 169 -9.16 7.19 10.96
N GLY A 170 -8.05 6.59 11.40
CA GLY A 170 -7.51 5.34 10.88
C GLY A 170 -6.80 5.52 9.54
N ASN A 171 -6.15 6.67 9.35
CA ASN A 171 -5.44 7.02 8.12
C ASN A 171 -3.91 6.83 8.22
N GLY A 172 -3.41 6.43 9.39
CA GLY A 172 -2.00 6.16 9.67
C GLY A 172 -1.21 7.33 10.25
N VAL A 173 -1.73 8.56 10.11
CA VAL A 173 -1.10 9.77 10.66
C VAL A 173 -1.57 10.03 12.09
N ASP A 174 -0.65 10.30 13.02
CA ASP A 174 -1.01 10.70 14.39
C ASP A 174 -1.86 12.01 14.39
N ASP A 175 -2.90 12.04 15.24
CA ASP A 175 -3.80 13.19 15.43
C ASP A 175 -3.04 14.51 15.74
N ALA A 176 -1.82 14.45 16.27
CA ALA A 176 -0.95 15.60 16.50
C ALA A 176 -0.50 16.29 15.20
N TYR A 177 -0.40 15.52 14.11
CA TYR A 177 0.12 15.95 12.81
C TYR A 177 -0.98 16.04 11.74
N ASP A 178 -2.12 15.41 11.95
CA ASP A 178 -3.26 15.38 11.02
C ASP A 178 -3.73 16.77 10.53
N ALA A 179 -3.76 17.77 11.42
CA ALA A 179 -4.15 19.14 11.06
C ALA A 179 -3.03 19.96 10.38
N ALA A 180 -1.78 19.59 10.61
CA ALA A 180 -0.58 20.26 10.12
C ALA A 180 0.56 19.24 10.10
N PRO A 181 0.64 18.41 9.02
CA PRO A 181 1.72 17.46 8.86
C PRO A 181 3.05 18.20 8.86
N LEU A 182 4.13 17.52 9.25
CA LEU A 182 5.46 18.14 9.31
C LEU A 182 5.92 18.64 7.93
N GLY A 183 5.31 18.12 6.86
CA GLY A 183 5.69 18.43 5.49
C GLY A 183 7.10 17.89 5.23
N PRO A 184 7.89 18.44 4.31
CA PRO A 184 9.24 17.94 4.03
C PRO A 184 10.26 18.26 5.16
N GLY A 185 9.81 18.60 6.37
CA GLY A 185 10.69 18.94 7.49
C GLY A 185 11.29 20.35 7.44
N VAL A 186 12.14 20.62 8.44
CA VAL A 186 12.99 21.82 8.51
C VAL A 186 14.20 21.62 7.59
N ASP A 187 14.72 22.73 7.04
CA ASP A 187 15.97 22.78 6.28
C ASP A 187 16.74 24.00 6.83
N THR A 188 17.63 23.73 7.80
CA THR A 188 18.25 24.73 8.66
C THR A 188 19.31 25.54 7.91
N ASP A 189 20.11 24.91 7.06
CA ASP A 189 21.18 25.55 6.29
C ASP A 189 20.72 26.03 4.89
N ASN A 190 19.54 25.60 4.43
CA ASN A 190 18.91 25.88 3.13
C ASN A 190 19.68 25.31 1.93
N ASP A 191 20.31 24.15 2.07
CA ASP A 191 20.98 23.44 0.97
C ASP A 191 20.03 22.59 0.11
N GLY A 192 18.82 22.35 0.63
CA GLY A 192 17.75 21.59 -0.02
C GLY A 192 17.62 20.14 0.45
N THR A 193 18.40 19.72 1.43
CA THR A 193 18.25 18.49 2.21
C THR A 193 17.54 18.83 3.52
N PRO A 194 16.41 18.19 3.86
CA PRO A 194 15.80 18.38 5.17
C PRO A 194 16.71 17.91 6.30
N ASP A 195 16.58 18.53 7.48
CA ASP A 195 17.35 18.22 8.69
C ASP A 195 17.27 16.73 9.05
N ALA A 196 16.08 16.11 8.92
CA ALA A 196 15.89 14.66 9.16
C ALA A 196 16.65 13.75 8.18
N SER A 197 17.22 14.31 7.11
CA SER A 197 18.02 13.59 6.12
C SER A 197 19.44 14.15 6.00
N ASP A 198 19.88 14.96 6.97
CA ASP A 198 21.18 15.63 6.94
C ASP A 198 21.96 15.43 8.23
N LEU A 199 23.13 14.79 8.11
CA LEU A 199 24.03 14.47 9.23
C LEU A 199 24.66 15.70 9.94
N ASP A 200 24.53 16.90 9.37
CA ASP A 200 25.07 18.17 9.86
C ASP A 200 24.12 19.32 9.45
N SER A 201 22.91 19.32 10.03
CA SER A 201 21.75 20.17 9.65
C SER A 201 22.03 21.67 9.52
N ASP A 202 23.01 22.23 10.25
CA ASP A 202 23.40 23.64 10.18
C ASP A 202 24.73 23.92 9.47
N ASP A 203 25.35 22.84 8.95
CA ASP A 203 26.54 22.81 8.12
C ASP A 203 27.74 23.54 8.78
N ASP A 204 27.80 23.49 10.12
CA ASP A 204 28.84 24.13 10.94
C ASP A 204 30.11 23.26 11.09
N GLY A 205 30.02 21.99 10.70
CA GLY A 205 31.07 21.00 10.76
C GLY A 205 31.04 20.10 12.00
N ILE A 206 29.93 20.08 12.73
CA ILE A 206 29.66 19.22 13.88
C ILE A 206 28.34 18.48 13.63
N SER A 207 28.39 17.15 13.56
CA SER A 207 27.20 16.35 13.29
C SER A 207 26.13 16.45 14.38
N ASP A 208 24.87 16.29 14.00
CA ASP A 208 23.71 16.47 14.87
C ASP A 208 23.74 15.54 16.09
N ASN A 209 24.14 14.29 15.90
CA ASN A 209 24.32 13.36 17.02
C ASN A 209 25.37 13.79 18.05
N VAL A 210 26.30 14.70 17.72
CA VAL A 210 27.22 15.30 18.69
C VAL A 210 26.51 16.46 19.41
N GLU A 211 25.76 17.25 18.67
CA GLU A 211 25.02 18.41 19.15
C GLU A 211 23.87 18.04 20.10
N ALA A 212 23.19 16.92 19.84
CA ALA A 212 22.15 16.35 20.71
C ALA A 212 22.64 16.11 22.16
N TYR A 213 23.95 15.93 22.37
CA TYR A 213 24.54 15.78 23.70
C TYR A 213 25.26 17.04 24.24
N ASP A 214 25.43 18.10 23.44
CA ASP A 214 26.03 19.36 23.90
C ASP A 214 24.99 20.48 24.09
N THR A 215 24.84 20.91 25.33
CA THR A 215 24.04 22.07 25.74
C THR A 215 24.51 23.43 25.18
N HIS A 216 25.44 23.47 24.23
CA HIS A 216 26.09 24.71 23.76
C HIS A 216 25.86 25.15 22.32
N GLN A 217 25.05 24.48 21.49
CA GLN A 217 24.75 25.00 20.14
C GLN A 217 23.28 25.06 19.69
N VAL A 218 22.31 24.49 20.43
CA VAL A 218 20.85 24.56 20.10
C VAL A 218 20.18 25.95 20.21
N ALA A 219 20.89 27.07 20.00
CA ALA A 219 20.29 28.39 19.81
C ALA A 219 21.30 29.44 19.32
N TRP A 220 21.66 29.44 18.04
CA TRP A 220 22.23 30.65 17.41
C TRP A 220 21.61 31.03 16.05
N ILE A 221 20.30 30.84 15.87
CA ILE A 221 19.55 31.66 14.91
C ILE A 221 19.47 33.11 15.42
N ALA A 222 20.23 33.97 14.74
CA ALA A 222 19.97 35.38 14.43
C ALA A 222 19.24 36.26 15.48
N MET A 223 20.03 36.97 16.30
CA MET A 223 20.05 38.45 16.47
C MET A 223 20.34 38.88 17.92
N ALA A 224 21.61 39.16 18.25
CA ALA A 224 21.97 40.22 19.19
C ALA A 224 23.42 40.66 18.99
N THR A 225 23.59 41.75 18.23
CA THR A 225 24.56 42.83 18.44
C THR A 225 25.56 42.65 19.60
N ASP A 226 26.85 42.49 19.31
CA ASP A 226 27.91 43.06 20.16
C ASP A 226 29.20 43.24 19.33
N TRP A 227 29.59 44.42 18.86
CA TRP A 227 30.15 45.51 19.67
C TRP A 227 31.22 45.11 20.72
N MET A 228 31.78 43.91 20.65
CA MET A 228 33.01 43.52 21.39
C MET A 228 34.26 43.35 20.50
N ILE A 229 34.32 44.01 19.34
CA ILE A 229 35.61 44.46 18.76
C ILE A 229 35.77 45.96 19.03
N SER A 230 35.68 46.35 20.30
CA SER A 230 36.11 47.66 20.77
C SER A 230 36.31 47.63 22.28
N MET A 231 37.37 46.94 22.74
CA MET A 231 38.10 47.23 23.99
C MET A 231 39.10 46.11 24.31
N ARG A 232 40.23 46.01 23.58
CA ARG A 232 41.54 45.59 24.17
C ARG A 232 42.74 45.65 23.21
N LEU A 233 43.02 46.82 22.66
CA LEU A 233 44.40 47.28 22.39
C LEU A 233 44.39 48.77 22.72
N GLU A 234 44.55 49.12 24.00
CA GLU A 234 45.78 49.63 24.63
C GLU A 234 45.52 49.64 26.16
N PRO A 235 46.51 49.39 27.06
CA PRO A 235 47.70 50.23 27.15
C PRO A 235 49.03 49.53 27.52
N GLY A 236 50.14 50.07 26.99
CA GLY A 236 51.50 49.85 27.49
C GLY A 236 52.59 50.38 26.57
#